data_AF-A0A7C5ZNL4-F1
#
_entry.id   AF-A0A7C5ZNL4-F1
#
_cell.length_a   1.000
_cell.length_b   1.000
_cell.length_c   1.000
_cell.angle_alpha   90.00
_cell.angle_beta   90.00
_cell.angle_gamma   90.00
#
_symmetry.space_group_name_H-M   'P 1'
#
loop_
_entity.id
_entity.type
_entity.pdbx_description
1 polymer ?
#
loop_
_entity_poly.entity_id
_entity_poly.type
_entity_poly.pdbx_seq_one_letter_code
_entity_poly.pdbx_strand_id
1 'polypeptide(L)' 'MIWRNNAFKVAYKHNIIENQEMWIEIINARNLSVHTYDSQLAEELISNILNNYYQEFFKLLEKFQ' A
#
# COMPACT_ATOMS: atom_id res chain seq x y z
N MET A 1 -8.10 14.49 0.01
CA MET A 1 -7.19 13.33 0.20
C MET A 1 -6.00 13.44 -0.79
N ILE A 2 -5.16 14.47 -0.68
CA ILE A 2 -4.02 14.73 -1.61
C ILE A 2 -2.67 14.68 -0.87
N TRP A 3 -2.67 14.92 0.46
CA TRP A 3 -1.45 15.06 1.26
C TRP A 3 -0.68 13.74 1.51
N ARG A 4 -1.36 12.61 1.70
CA ARG A 4 -0.69 11.33 2.07
C ARG A 4 0.20 10.78 0.95
N ASN A 5 -0.13 11.07 -0.30
CA ASN A 5 0.61 10.56 -1.46
C ASN A 5 1.99 11.23 -1.60
N ASN A 6 2.22 12.36 -0.94
CA ASN A 6 3.48 13.07 -1.06
C ASN A 6 4.65 12.31 -0.41
N ALA A 7 4.40 11.60 0.69
CA ALA A 7 5.43 10.80 1.36
C ALA A 7 5.97 9.69 0.43
N PHE A 8 5.09 9.00 -0.28
CA PHE A 8 5.51 7.94 -1.22
C PHE A 8 6.18 8.49 -2.48
N LYS A 9 5.76 9.67 -2.96
CA LYS A 9 6.49 10.37 -4.03
C LYS A 9 7.93 10.70 -3.64
N VAL A 10 8.13 11.21 -2.42
CA VAL A 10 9.47 11.48 -1.89
C VAL A 10 10.26 10.17 -1.71
N ALA A 11 9.66 9.16 -1.10
CA ALA A 11 10.31 7.87 -0.89
C ALA A 11 10.76 7.21 -2.21
N TYR A 12 9.93 7.26 -3.25
CA TYR A 12 10.28 6.78 -4.59
C TYR A 12 11.42 7.59 -5.21
N LYS A 13 11.35 8.92 -5.17
CA LYS A 13 12.41 9.80 -5.66
C LYS A 13 13.78 9.55 -5.00
N HIS A 14 13.77 9.12 -3.73
CA HIS A 14 14.96 8.79 -2.96
C HIS A 14 15.33 7.30 -3.01
N ASN A 15 14.70 6.49 -3.87
CA ASN A 15 14.93 5.05 -4.01
C ASN A 15 14.78 4.26 -2.70
N ILE A 16 13.92 4.75 -1.78
CA ILE A 16 13.54 4.04 -0.55
C ILE A 16 12.52 2.95 -0.86
N ILE A 17 11.62 3.22 -1.81
CA ILE A 17 10.64 2.27 -2.35
C ILE A 17 10.80 2.19 -3.87
N GLU A 18 10.45 1.05 -4.45
CA GLU A 18 10.62 0.79 -5.88
C GLU A 18 9.34 0.96 -6.69
N ASN A 19 8.16 0.76 -6.08
CA ASN A 19 6.87 0.82 -6.77
C ASN A 19 5.92 1.84 -6.12
N GLN A 20 6.06 3.12 -6.48
CA GLN A 20 5.24 4.20 -5.91
C GLN A 20 3.73 3.96 -6.04
N GLU A 21 3.27 3.40 -7.15
CA GLU A 21 1.85 3.21 -7.44
C GLU A 21 1.22 2.20 -6.47
N MET A 22 1.92 1.09 -6.20
CA MET A 22 1.46 0.09 -5.23
C MET A 22 1.31 0.69 -3.83
N TRP A 23 2.21 1.58 -3.41
CA TRP A 23 2.08 2.26 -2.13
C TRP A 23 0.90 3.25 -2.07
N ILE A 24 0.54 3.87 -3.19
CA ILE A 24 -0.67 4.69 -3.29
C ILE A 24 -1.92 3.81 -3.19
N GLU A 25 -1.92 2.64 -3.84
CA GLU A 25 -3.01 1.66 -3.73
C GLU A 25 -3.19 1.16 -2.29
N ILE A 26 -2.11 0.85 -1.57
CA ILE A 26 -2.13 0.47 -0.16
C ILE A 26 -2.86 1.52 0.70
N ILE A 27 -2.59 2.81 0.48
CA ILE A 27 -3.27 3.89 1.21
C ILE A 27 -4.76 3.97 0.87
N ASN A 28 -5.10 3.79 -0.40
CA ASN A 28 -6.50 3.80 -0.84
C ASN A 28 -7.26 2.61 -0.24
N ALA A 29 -6.66 1.42 -0.28
CA ALA A 29 -7.15 0.20 0.32
C ALA A 29 -7.39 0.35 1.84
N ARG A 30 -6.48 1.04 2.55
CA ARG A 30 -6.65 1.38 3.98
C ARG A 30 -7.80 2.34 4.25
N ASN A 31 -8.21 3.17 3.29
CA ASN A 31 -9.42 3.97 3.43
C ASN A 31 -10.68 3.12 3.20
N LEU A 32 -10.60 2.11 2.34
CA LEU A 32 -11.68 1.18 2.07
C LEU A 32 -11.90 0.18 3.22
N SER A 33 -10.86 -0.09 4.02
CA SER A 33 -10.93 -1.05 5.13
C SER A 33 -11.91 -0.68 6.26
N VAL A 34 -12.50 0.51 6.25
CA VAL A 34 -13.58 0.89 7.20
C VAL A 34 -14.96 0.44 6.72
N HIS A 35 -15.09 0.07 5.44
CA HIS A 35 -16.32 -0.46 4.84
C HIS A 35 -16.43 -1.97 5.05
N THR A 36 -16.12 -2.45 6.26
CA THR A 36 -16.08 -3.88 6.61
C THR A 36 -17.44 -4.59 6.57
N TYR A 37 -18.53 -3.85 6.36
CA TYR A 37 -19.87 -4.39 6.16
C TYR A 37 -20.06 -4.99 4.76
N ASP A 38 -19.21 -4.64 3.79
CA ASP A 38 -19.21 -5.21 2.46
C ASP A 38 -18.25 -6.40 2.41
N SER A 39 -18.80 -7.62 2.46
CA SER A 39 -18.02 -8.86 2.49
C SER A 39 -17.22 -9.08 1.22
N GLN A 40 -17.75 -8.67 0.06
CA GLN A 40 -17.05 -8.79 -1.21
C GLN A 40 -15.82 -7.87 -1.22
N LEU A 41 -16.01 -6.61 -0.83
CA LEU A 41 -14.91 -5.66 -0.70
C LEU A 41 -13.85 -6.16 0.30
N ALA A 42 -14.28 -6.76 1.42
CA ALA A 42 -13.37 -7.30 2.41
C ALA A 42 -12.53 -8.47 1.86
N GLU A 43 -13.14 -9.40 1.11
CA GLU A 43 -12.44 -10.51 0.47
C GLU A 43 -11.42 -10.02 -0.57
N GLU A 44 -11.81 -9.07 -1.42
CA GLU A 44 -10.92 -8.45 -2.40
C GLU A 44 -9.74 -7.75 -1.71
N LEU A 45 -10.00 -7.02 -0.63
CA LEU A 45 -8.98 -6.34 0.16
C LEU A 45 -7.99 -7.32 0.79
N ILE A 46 -8.48 -8.41 1.40
CA ILE A 46 -7.62 -9.46 1.99
C ILE A 46 -6.74 -10.10 0.92
N SER A 47 -7.32 -10.44 -0.24
CA SER A 47 -6.57 -10.98 -1.36
C SER A 47 -5.45 -10.04 -1.81
N ASN A 48 -5.74 -8.75 -1.95
CA ASN A 48 -4.73 -7.75 -2.32
C ASN A 48 -3.64 -7.57 -1.26
N ILE A 49 -3.99 -7.62 0.03
CA ILE A 49 -3.02 -7.55 1.12
C ILE A 49 -2.02 -8.71 1.03
N LEU A 50 -2.53 -9.93 0.90
CA LEU A 50 -1.71 -11.16 0.93
C LEU A 50 -0.86 -11.30 -0.33
N ASN A 51 -1.42 -10.98 -1.51
CA ASN A 51 -0.79 -11.26 -2.78
C ASN A 51 0.06 -10.10 -3.32
N ASN A 52 -0.30 -8.85 -3.00
CA ASN A 52 0.33 -7.66 -3.60
C ASN A 52 1.03 -6.79 -2.55
N TYR A 53 0.31 -6.36 -1.52
CA TYR A 53 0.82 -5.33 -0.62
C TYR A 53 1.92 -5.84 0.31
N TYR A 54 1.79 -7.08 0.79
CA TYR A 54 2.76 -7.68 1.70
C TYR A 54 4.19 -7.69 1.13
N GLN A 55 4.34 -7.97 -0.18
CA GLN A 55 5.65 -8.01 -0.83
C GLN A 55 6.37 -6.65 -0.82
N GLU A 56 5.64 -5.54 -0.96
CA GLU A 56 6.24 -4.21 -0.93
C GLU A 56 6.80 -3.84 0.45
N PHE A 57 6.15 -4.28 1.53
CA PHE A 57 6.68 -4.12 2.88
C PHE A 57 7.95 -4.95 3.10
N PHE A 58 8.02 -6.16 2.54
CA PHE A 58 9.20 -6.99 2.64
C PHE A 58 10.41 -6.34 1.93
N LYS A 59 10.23 -5.87 0.69
CA LYS A 59 11.27 -5.11 -0.03
C LYS A 59 11.74 -3.87 0.74
N LEU A 60 10.81 -3.17 1.37
CA LEU A 60 11.14 -2.01 2.20
C LEU A 60 11.97 -2.40 3.43
N LEU A 61 11.64 -3.52 4.09
CA LEU A 61 12.43 -4.02 5.22
C LEU A 61 13.84 -4.41 4.78
N GLU A 62 14.00 -5.11 3.66
CA GLU A 62 15.31 -5.46 3.09
C GLU A 62 16.15 -4.22 2.80
N LYS A 63 15.53 -3.09 2.41
CA LYS A 63 16.25 -1.82 2.17
C LYS A 63 16.91 -1.24 3.42
N PHE A 64 16.40 -1.57 4.61
CA PHE A 64 16.85 -1.04 5.89
C PHE A 64 17.62 -2.06 6.76
N GLN A 65 17.89 -3.26 6.22
CA GLN A 65 18.82 -4.24 6.80
C GLN A 65 20.21 -4.07 6.20
#